data_AF-A0A7V5RNA0-F1
#
_entry.id   AF-A0A7V5RNA0-F1
#
_cell.length_a   1.000
_cell.length_b   1.000
_cell.length_c   1.000
_cell.angle_alpha   90.00
_cell.angle_beta   90.00
_cell.angle_gamma   90.00
#
_symmetry.space_group_name_H-M   'P 1'
#
loop_
_entity.id
_entity.type
_entity.pdbx_description
1 polymer ?
#
loop_
_entity_poly.entity_id
_entity_poly.type
_entity_poly.pdbx_seq_one_letter_code
_entity_poly.pdbx_strand_id
1 'polypeptide(L)'
;MTDQQKSEFIRLRIEEGLSLKTIAGKMGLDALTLVGWESELEQELKARLTLYVDQRLHEGGADAVKRVDYLLATYKRLAAELDTRDFSGLPTDKLYFILNDLYEVIKKSV
;
A
#
# COMPACT_ATOMS: atom_id res chain seq x y z
N MET A 1 -23.42 19.12 -16.32
CA MET A 1 -23.47 18.10 -15.25
C MET A 1 -24.01 18.77 -13.99
N THR A 2 -24.99 18.16 -13.31
CA THR A 2 -25.45 18.65 -11.99
C THR A 2 -24.52 18.16 -10.87
N ASP A 3 -24.53 18.82 -9.72
CA ASP A 3 -23.70 18.40 -8.56
C ASP A 3 -24.02 16.97 -8.10
N GLN A 4 -25.29 16.57 -8.20
CA GLN A 4 -25.74 15.21 -7.90
C GLN A 4 -25.17 14.19 -8.89
N GLN A 5 -25.19 14.50 -10.19
CA GLN A 5 -24.60 13.65 -11.23
C GLN A 5 -23.09 13.53 -11.04
N LYS A 6 -22.42 14.63 -10.70
CA LYS A 6 -20.98 14.65 -10.42
C LYS A 6 -20.62 13.75 -9.25
N SER A 7 -21.33 13.89 -8.14
CA SER A 7 -21.10 13.09 -6.94
C SER A 7 -21.33 11.60 -7.21
N GLU A 8 -22.41 11.26 -7.91
CA GLU A 8 -22.73 9.88 -8.29
C GLU A 8 -21.66 9.28 -9.21
N PHE A 9 -21.21 10.05 -10.21
CA PHE A 9 -20.15 9.63 -11.13
C PHE A 9 -18.85 9.33 -10.38
N ILE A 10 -18.41 10.23 -9.49
CA ILE A 10 -17.19 10.05 -8.69
C ILE A 10 -17.32 8.81 -7.79
N ARG A 11 -18.47 8.61 -7.14
CA ARG A 11 -18.70 7.42 -6.30
C ARG A 11 -18.56 6.12 -7.11
N LEU A 12 -19.27 6.04 -8.24
CA LEU A 12 -19.25 4.86 -9.11
C LEU A 12 -17.85 4.60 -9.70
N ARG A 13 -17.09 5.66 -9.99
CA ARG A 13 -15.75 5.55 -10.59
C ARG A 13 -14.67 5.19 -9.57
N ILE A 14 -14.69 5.80 -8.39
CA ILE A 14 -13.63 5.67 -7.37
C ILE A 14 -13.95 4.57 -6.36
N GLU A 15 -15.16 4.55 -5.79
CA GLU A 15 -15.50 3.63 -4.71
C GLU A 15 -15.92 2.25 -5.24
N GLU A 16 -16.67 2.21 -6.35
CA GLU A 16 -17.10 0.96 -7.00
C GLU A 16 -16.16 0.50 -8.13
N GLY A 17 -15.22 1.35 -8.57
CA GLY A 17 -14.22 1.00 -9.58
C GLY A 17 -14.79 0.67 -10.97
N LEU A 18 -15.98 1.16 -11.31
CA LEU A 18 -16.68 0.76 -12.53
C LEU A 18 -16.10 1.38 -13.81
N SER A 19 -16.30 0.68 -14.93
CA SER A 19 -15.95 1.19 -16.27
C SER A 19 -16.94 2.26 -16.73
N LEU A 20 -16.51 3.20 -17.59
CA LEU A 20 -17.38 4.24 -18.15
C LEU A 20 -18.59 3.64 -18.88
N LYS A 21 -18.44 2.50 -19.56
CA LYS A 21 -19.56 1.80 -20.22
C LYS A 21 -20.61 1.34 -19.21
N THR A 22 -20.18 0.81 -18.07
CA THR A 22 -21.08 0.36 -17.00
C THR A 22 -21.77 1.55 -16.33
N ILE A 23 -21.02 2.62 -16.08
CA ILE A 23 -21.54 3.85 -15.46
C ILE A 23 -22.54 4.53 -16.39
N ALA A 24 -22.26 4.60 -17.69
CA ALA A 24 -23.16 5.11 -18.72
C ALA A 24 -24.53 4.41 -18.66
N GLY A 25 -24.52 3.07 -18.60
CA GLY A 25 -25.74 2.28 -18.44
C GLY A 25 -26.48 2.55 -17.12
N LYS A 26 -25.76 2.72 -16.01
CA LYS A 26 -26.38 3.03 -14.69
C LYS A 26 -26.98 4.45 -14.63
N MET A 27 -26.32 5.42 -15.25
CA MET A 27 -26.71 6.84 -15.19
C MET A 27 -27.66 7.26 -16.32
N GLY A 28 -27.91 6.37 -17.29
CA GLY A 28 -28.71 6.70 -18.48
C GLY A 28 -28.02 7.73 -19.38
N LEU A 29 -26.69 7.74 -19.40
CA LEU A 29 -25.87 8.66 -20.18
C LEU A 29 -25.13 7.89 -21.28
N ASP A 30 -24.68 8.58 -22.32
CA ASP A 30 -23.80 7.99 -23.31
C ASP A 30 -22.35 7.93 -22.81
N ALA A 31 -21.57 6.99 -23.36
CA ALA A 31 -20.18 6.80 -22.95
C ALA A 31 -19.27 7.99 -23.31
N LEU A 32 -19.59 8.74 -24.36
CA LEU A 32 -18.78 9.88 -24.81
C LEU A 32 -18.91 11.07 -23.85
N THR A 33 -20.12 11.31 -23.33
CA THR A 33 -20.39 12.28 -22.27
C THR A 33 -19.54 11.98 -21.03
N LEU A 34 -19.45 10.70 -20.62
CA LEU A 34 -18.63 10.32 -19.48
C LEU A 34 -17.12 10.43 -19.74
N VAL A 35 -16.66 10.25 -20.99
CA VAL A 35 -15.26 10.54 -21.37
C VAL A 35 -14.98 12.03 -21.21
N GLY A 36 -15.90 12.89 -21.63
CA GLY A 36 -15.81 14.34 -21.39
C GLY A 36 -15.71 14.67 -19.91
N TRP A 37 -16.56 14.06 -19.07
CA TRP A 37 -16.54 14.28 -17.62
C TRP A 37 -15.25 13.76 -16.97
N GLU A 38 -14.73 12.62 -17.40
CA GLU A 38 -13.46 12.09 -16.87
C GLU A 38 -12.30 13.05 -17.18
N SER A 39 -12.28 13.66 -18.36
CA SER A 39 -11.29 14.68 -18.71
C SER A 39 -11.44 15.96 -17.90
N GLU A 40 -12.68 16.44 -17.69
CA GLU A 40 -12.95 17.66 -16.90
C GLU A 40 -12.62 17.46 -15.41
N LEU A 41 -12.81 16.25 -14.88
CA LEU A 41 -12.66 15.93 -13.47
C LEU A 41 -11.34 15.23 -13.15
N GLU A 42 -10.40 15.14 -14.08
CA GLU A 42 -9.19 14.31 -13.94
C GLU A 42 -8.42 14.58 -12.62
N GLN A 43 -8.20 15.86 -12.31
CA GLN A 43 -7.51 16.28 -11.09
C GLN A 43 -8.28 15.90 -9.82
N GLU A 44 -9.60 16.08 -9.83
CA GLU A 44 -10.45 15.74 -8.70
C GLU A 44 -10.55 14.23 -8.50
N LEU A 45 -10.69 13.46 -9.58
CA LEU A 45 -10.69 12.00 -9.55
C LEU A 45 -9.37 11.47 -8.99
N LYS A 46 -8.23 12.03 -9.42
CA LYS A 46 -6.91 11.68 -8.86
C LYS A 46 -6.84 11.98 -7.36
N ALA A 47 -7.24 13.16 -6.93
CA ALA A 47 -7.22 13.53 -5.51
C ALA A 47 -8.13 12.63 -4.67
N ARG A 48 -9.35 12.35 -5.15
CA ARG A 48 -10.32 11.45 -4.51
C ARG A 48 -9.81 10.02 -4.43
N LEU A 49 -9.17 9.54 -5.50
CA LEU A 49 -8.59 8.20 -5.53
C LEU A 49 -7.49 8.04 -4.48
N THR A 50 -6.57 9.01 -4.37
CA THR A 50 -5.50 9.00 -3.37
C THR A 50 -6.09 8.92 -1.96
N LEU A 51 -7.04 9.79 -1.63
CA LEU A 51 -7.69 9.78 -0.31
C LEU A 51 -8.45 8.49 -0.05
N TYR A 52 -9.15 7.96 -1.05
CA TYR A 52 -9.89 6.70 -0.93
C TYR A 52 -8.93 5.52 -0.66
N VAL A 53 -7.81 5.46 -1.39
CA VAL A 53 -6.78 4.42 -1.19
C VAL A 53 -6.14 4.56 0.19
N ASP A 54 -5.76 5.77 0.60
CA ASP A 54 -5.19 6.02 1.92
C ASP A 54 -6.14 5.61 3.04
N GLN A 55 -7.42 5.97 2.92
CA GLN A 55 -8.45 5.56 3.86
C GLN A 55 -8.60 4.03 3.91
N ARG A 56 -8.65 3.36 2.76
CA ARG A 56 -8.78 1.90 2.69
C ARG A 56 -7.56 1.18 3.26
N LEU A 57 -6.36 1.72 3.03
CA LEU A 57 -5.13 1.22 3.64
C LEU A 57 -5.15 1.42 5.16
N HIS A 58 -5.64 2.57 5.63
CA HIS A 58 -5.79 2.84 7.06
C HIS A 58 -6.81 1.89 7.72
N GLU A 59 -8.00 1.75 7.14
CA GLU A 59 -9.06 0.83 7.59
C GLU A 59 -8.60 -0.63 7.57
N GLY A 60 -7.90 -1.04 6.51
CA GLY A 60 -7.33 -2.37 6.35
C GLY A 60 -6.11 -2.66 7.25
N GLY A 61 -5.65 -1.68 8.03
CA GLY A 61 -4.49 -1.85 8.90
C GLY A 61 -3.15 -1.98 8.18
N ALA A 62 -3.07 -1.53 6.93
CA ALA A 62 -1.83 -1.43 6.15
C ALA A 62 -1.06 -0.12 6.41
N ASP A 63 -1.40 0.56 7.49
CA ASP A 63 -0.73 1.75 8.00
C ASP A 63 0.73 1.41 8.31
N ALA A 64 1.66 2.28 7.92
CA ALA A 64 3.10 2.06 8.05
C ALA A 64 3.49 1.66 9.48
N VAL A 65 2.74 2.15 10.47
CA VAL A 65 2.85 1.80 11.89
C VAL A 65 2.72 0.31 12.14
N LYS A 66 1.73 -0.37 11.57
CA LYS A 66 1.55 -1.83 11.78
C LYS A 66 2.64 -2.66 11.11
N ARG A 67 3.19 -2.19 9.98
CA ARG A 67 4.37 -2.81 9.36
C ARG A 67 5.60 -2.64 10.22
N VAL A 68 5.80 -1.44 10.77
CA VAL A 68 6.88 -1.15 11.71
C VAL A 68 6.72 -2.03 12.96
N ASP A 69 5.53 -2.10 13.55
CA ASP A 69 5.25 -2.93 14.73
C ASP A 69 5.51 -4.41 14.48
N TYR A 70 5.09 -4.94 13.32
CA TYR A 70 5.35 -6.32 12.93
C TYR A 70 6.85 -6.60 12.74
N LEU A 71 7.56 -5.70 12.06
CA LEU A 71 9.02 -5.81 11.86
C LEU A 71 9.76 -5.72 13.19
N LEU A 72 9.35 -4.81 14.07
CA LEU A 72 9.95 -4.61 15.39
C LEU A 72 9.69 -5.82 16.31
N ALA A 73 8.48 -6.39 16.28
CA ALA A 73 8.16 -7.61 17.01
C ALA A 73 8.94 -8.82 16.49
N THR A 74 9.15 -8.91 15.18
CA THR A 74 9.95 -9.99 14.56
C THR A 74 11.43 -9.83 14.90
N TYR A 75 11.96 -8.62 14.84
CA TYR A 75 13.32 -8.31 15.27
C TYR A 75 13.56 -8.69 16.73
N LYS A 76 12.66 -8.29 17.65
CA LYS A 76 12.77 -8.63 19.08
C LYS A 76 12.80 -10.14 19.33
N ARG A 77 11.98 -10.91 18.60
CA ARG A 77 11.97 -12.38 18.70
C ARG A 77 13.30 -13.00 18.24
N LEU A 78 13.81 -12.56 17.08
CA LEU A 78 15.08 -13.04 16.55
C LEU A 78 16.25 -12.66 17.46
N ALA A 79 16.26 -11.43 17.98
CA ALA A 79 17.29 -10.97 18.92
C ALA A 79 17.28 -11.80 20.21
N ALA A 80 16.11 -12.07 20.79
CA ALA A 80 15.98 -12.90 21.99
C ALA A 80 16.41 -14.36 21.75
N GLU A 81 16.10 -14.91 20.57
CA GLU A 81 16.57 -16.24 20.19
C GLU A 81 18.10 -16.24 20.05
N LEU A 82 18.68 -15.28 19.33
CA LEU A 82 20.13 -15.17 19.16
C LEU A 82 20.87 -14.97 20.48
N ASP A 83 20.30 -14.25 21.43
CA ASP A 83 20.92 -14.00 22.74
C ASP A 83 20.97 -15.25 23.63
N THR A 84 20.00 -16.16 23.44
CA THR A 84 19.88 -17.38 24.26
C THR A 84 20.36 -18.64 23.53
N ARG A 85 20.66 -18.55 22.24
CA ARG A 85 21.05 -19.68 21.42
C ARG A 85 22.49 -20.06 21.69
N ASP A 86 22.70 -21.34 22.01
CA ASP A 86 24.03 -21.89 22.12
C ASP A 86 24.64 -22.08 20.72
N PHE A 87 25.74 -21.37 20.46
CA PHE A 87 26.49 -21.45 19.22
C PHE A 87 27.75 -22.32 19.34
N SER A 88 27.96 -23.01 20.47
CA SER A 88 29.13 -23.87 20.70
C SER A 88 29.28 -24.99 19.65
N GLY A 89 28.18 -25.42 19.03
CA GLY A 89 28.17 -26.39 17.94
C GLY A 89 28.46 -25.83 16.54
N LEU A 90 28.59 -24.51 16.39
CA LEU A 90 28.94 -23.89 15.11
C LEU A 90 30.46 -23.70 15.01
N PRO A 91 31.09 -24.17 13.91
CA PRO A 91 32.51 -23.93 13.72
C PRO A 91 32.75 -22.43 13.51
N THR A 92 33.83 -21.95 14.12
CA THR A 92 34.13 -20.53 14.33
C THR A 92 34.29 -19.76 13.01
N ASP A 93 34.80 -20.42 11.98
CA ASP A 93 34.89 -19.92 10.60
C ASP A 93 33.53 -19.50 10.04
N LYS A 94 32.46 -20.25 10.31
CA LYS A 94 31.10 -19.91 9.89
C LYS A 94 30.57 -18.69 10.63
N LEU A 95 30.91 -18.53 11.91
CA LEU A 95 30.52 -17.35 12.69
C LEU A 95 31.18 -16.08 12.14
N TYR A 96 32.46 -16.15 11.76
CA TYR A 96 33.16 -15.04 11.10
C TYR A 96 32.57 -14.69 9.75
N PHE A 97 32.19 -15.70 8.94
CA PHE A 97 31.50 -15.46 7.67
C PHE A 97 30.18 -14.71 7.87
N ILE A 98 29.34 -15.15 8.81
CA ILE A 98 28.05 -14.52 9.12
C ILE A 98 28.25 -13.08 9.61
N LEU A 99 29.23 -12.84 10.49
CA LEU A 99 29.57 -11.51 10.99
C LEU A 99 30.00 -10.55 9.88
N ASN A 100 30.83 -11.03 8.95
CA ASN A 100 31.32 -10.22 7.84
C ASN A 100 30.19 -9.88 6.85
N ASP A 101 29.30 -10.84 6.58
CA ASP A 101 28.16 -10.62 5.69
C ASP A 101 27.17 -9.60 6.27
N LEU A 102 26.90 -9.69 7.58
CA LEU A 102 26.09 -8.70 8.30
C LEU A 102 26.72 -7.30 8.29
N TYR A 103 28.04 -7.21 8.46
CA TYR A 103 28.76 -5.94 8.39
C TYR A 103 28.63 -5.27 7.01
N GLU A 104 28.79 -6.05 5.93
CA GLU A 104 28.65 -5.54 4.56
C GLU A 104 27.22 -5.10 4.23
N VAL A 105 26.19 -5.79 4.76
CA VAL A 105 24.79 -5.39 4.61
C VAL A 105 24.51 -4.07 5.33
N ILE A 106 25.00 -3.90 6.55
CA ILE A 106 24.84 -2.65 7.32
C ILE A 106 25.54 -1.49 6.61
N LYS A 107 26.77 -1.68 6.14
CA LYS A 107 27.56 -0.65 5.43
C LYS A 107 26.90 -0.16 4.13
N LYS A 108 26.13 -1.00 3.44
CA LYS A 108 25.40 -0.62 2.22
C LYS A 108 24.07 0.10 2.49
N SER A 109 23.59 0.07 3.72
CA SER A 109 22.28 0.58 4.12
C SER A 109 22.34 1.94 4.83
N VAL A 110 23.53 2.46 5.08
CA VAL A 110 23.86 3.78 5.66
C VAL A 110 24.50 4.65 4.59
#